data_AF-F5LFN9-F1
#
_entry.id   AF-F5LFN9-F1
#
_cell.length_a   1.000
_cell.length_b   1.000
_cell.length_c   1.000
_cell.angle_alpha   90.00
_cell.angle_beta   90.00
_cell.angle_gamma   90.00
#
_symmetry.space_group_name_H-M   'P 1'
#
loop_
_entity.id
_entity.type
_entity.pdbx_description
1 polymer ?
#
loop_
_entity_poly.entity_id
_entity_poly.type
_entity_poly.pdbx_seq_one_letter_code
_entity_poly.pdbx_strand_id
1 'polypeptide(L)'
;MNTTKLPVKKTAFLAVLTAVSLTACSSIGPAAAGDPTGSGSTAASVAASPGPASGTAAPASAAPVPSVKPDQIQTRLTDFQLISDAAGFAWGETNGSLRLYRTDDGGRNWTLLSPWDDTFKSGAPLAGGSLYFLDAQHGWTAAADDGRKTVTAFTADGGQSWTKGTLDKPTYAAGLSFADPLHGWMLTSSDAAMGKSEKTLYATDNGGKVWKPLTSVSLDKPVPGALPLSGHASGMTFKDAASGWIALAGHEEKPVLYRTRDSGKTWNVVPMKVPQELNDSSVTLDGAPVFFKDEPDKGWIPVRTVSGNTESRDAYVTKDGGQTWSFKQTGMQNALTFADSLHGWGFKDKVLHATSDGGTTWNPVSSDPVLTDTLKNNPNVIRLGFAGPQTGWLLLGSEDGKKSKLLKTSDAGKHWILL
;
A
#
# COMPACT_ATOMS: atom_id res chain seq x y z
N MET A 1 -50.69 -46.41 9.38
CA MET A 1 -50.25 -46.58 7.98
C MET A 1 -48.80 -46.12 7.90
N ASN A 2 -47.90 -47.06 8.18
CA ASN A 2 -46.99 -47.74 7.23
C ASN A 2 -45.77 -46.87 6.89
N THR A 3 -44.65 -47.05 7.62
CA THR A 3 -43.49 -47.97 7.33
C THR A 3 -42.38 -47.16 6.63
N THR A 4 -41.08 -47.26 6.90
CA THR A 4 -40.26 -48.41 7.31
C THR A 4 -38.89 -47.96 7.84
N LYS A 5 -38.27 -48.80 8.68
CA LYS A 5 -36.94 -48.65 9.32
C LYS A 5 -35.76 -49.09 8.41
N LEU A 6 -34.61 -48.41 8.61
CA LEU A 6 -33.17 -48.81 8.64
C LEU A 6 -32.77 -50.31 8.40
N PRO A 7 -31.54 -50.64 7.91
CA PRO A 7 -30.31 -50.40 8.67
C PRO A 7 -28.93 -50.22 7.95
N VAL A 8 -27.98 -49.83 8.80
CA VAL A 8 -26.52 -49.71 8.72
C VAL A 8 -25.80 -50.96 8.17
N LYS A 9 -24.69 -50.76 7.44
CA LYS A 9 -23.60 -51.74 7.34
C LYS A 9 -22.23 -51.09 7.63
N LYS A 10 -21.57 -51.60 8.68
CA LYS A 10 -20.13 -51.52 8.94
C LYS A 10 -19.44 -52.64 8.15
N THR A 11 -18.26 -52.36 7.59
CA THR A 11 -17.30 -53.42 7.23
C THR A 11 -15.88 -52.93 7.55
N ALA A 12 -15.21 -53.69 8.41
CA ALA A 12 -13.78 -53.66 8.70
C ALA A 12 -13.08 -54.83 7.98
N PHE A 13 -11.75 -54.92 8.10
CA PHE A 13 -10.75 -55.88 7.55
C PHE A 13 -9.99 -55.35 6.32
N LEU A 14 -8.66 -55.48 6.17
CA LEU A 14 -7.62 -56.27 6.85
C LEU A 14 -6.23 -55.64 6.55
N ALA A 15 -5.29 -55.77 7.49
CA ALA A 15 -3.88 -55.41 7.33
C ALA A 15 -3.11 -56.41 6.45
N VAL A 16 -2.13 -55.93 5.66
CA VAL A 16 -1.00 -56.75 5.21
C VAL A 16 0.29 -55.96 5.43
N LEU A 17 1.12 -56.54 6.30
CA LEU A 17 2.52 -56.23 6.54
C LEU A 17 3.35 -56.77 5.36
N THR A 18 4.33 -56.02 4.87
CA THR A 18 5.56 -56.60 4.31
C THR A 18 6.71 -55.63 4.52
N ALA A 19 7.58 -55.99 5.45
CA ALA A 19 8.92 -55.47 5.58
C ALA A 19 9.86 -56.38 4.79
N VAL A 20 10.75 -55.80 3.98
CA VAL A 20 12.03 -56.41 3.63
C VAL A 20 13.09 -55.32 3.75
N SER A 21 14.01 -55.55 4.67
CA SER A 21 15.27 -54.86 4.90
C SER A 21 16.41 -55.62 4.21
N LEU A 22 17.43 -54.89 3.77
CA LEU A 22 18.87 -55.25 3.71
C LEU A 22 19.61 -53.93 3.34
N THR A 23 20.26 -53.22 4.29
CA THR A 23 21.72 -53.25 4.60
C THR A 23 22.64 -53.51 3.39
N ALA A 24 23.83 -52.95 3.24
CA ALA A 24 24.61 -51.83 3.76
C ALA A 24 25.96 -51.95 2.99
N CYS A 25 26.68 -50.86 2.72
CA CYS A 25 28.11 -50.76 3.03
C CYS A 25 28.73 -49.44 2.55
N SER A 26 29.32 -48.81 3.54
CA SER A 26 30.30 -47.74 3.61
C SER A 26 31.50 -47.89 2.68
N SER A 27 32.15 -46.76 2.38
CA SER A 27 33.60 -46.65 2.62
C SER A 27 33.97 -45.22 3.03
N ILE A 28 34.86 -45.17 4.02
CA ILE A 28 35.37 -44.00 4.75
C ILE A 28 36.85 -43.83 4.37
N GLY A 29 37.27 -42.57 4.28
CA GLY A 29 38.54 -42.08 4.84
C GLY A 29 39.64 -41.68 3.84
N PRO A 30 40.72 -41.02 4.31
CA PRO A 30 40.86 -40.20 5.52
C PRO A 30 41.55 -38.84 5.26
N ALA A 31 41.50 -37.97 6.28
CA ALA A 31 42.34 -36.78 6.41
C ALA A 31 43.78 -37.16 6.82
N ALA A 32 44.77 -36.38 6.36
CA ALA A 32 46.11 -36.39 6.91
C ALA A 32 46.66 -34.96 6.97
N ALA A 33 47.04 -34.54 8.17
CA ALA A 33 47.90 -33.41 8.44
C ALA A 33 49.37 -33.86 8.33
N GLY A 34 50.25 -32.93 7.92
CA GLY A 34 51.69 -33.12 7.94
C GLY A 34 52.44 -31.88 7.46
N ASP A 35 52.96 -31.10 8.40
CA ASP A 35 54.20 -30.32 8.26
C ASP A 35 55.36 -31.22 8.75
N PRO A 36 56.58 -31.13 8.17
CA PRO A 36 57.57 -30.22 8.77
C PRO A 36 58.62 -29.58 7.81
N THR A 37 59.16 -28.44 8.29
CA THR A 37 60.54 -27.92 8.13
C THR A 37 61.14 -27.62 6.74
N GLY A 38 61.27 -26.31 6.46
CA GLY A 38 62.53 -25.57 6.37
C GLY A 38 63.59 -25.94 5.31
N SER A 39 63.73 -25.07 4.30
CA SER A 39 65.01 -24.72 3.65
C SER A 39 64.83 -23.46 2.80
N GLY A 40 65.69 -22.47 3.01
CA GLY A 40 65.57 -21.12 2.44
C GLY A 40 65.97 -20.99 0.98
N SER A 41 65.51 -19.90 0.36
CA SER A 41 66.23 -19.21 -0.70
C SER A 41 65.77 -17.75 -0.75
N THR A 42 66.72 -16.85 -0.50
CA THR A 42 66.65 -15.41 -0.76
C THR A 42 66.47 -15.11 -2.25
N ALA A 43 65.62 -14.14 -2.60
CA ALA A 43 65.96 -13.08 -3.57
C ALA A 43 64.81 -12.08 -3.80
N ALA A 44 65.19 -10.80 -3.71
CA ALA A 44 64.74 -9.66 -4.50
C ALA A 44 63.29 -9.16 -4.37
N SER A 45 63.20 -8.06 -3.61
CA SER A 45 62.16 -7.03 -3.70
C SER A 45 62.14 -6.38 -5.10
N VAL A 46 60.97 -6.38 -5.74
CA VAL A 46 60.65 -5.43 -6.81
C VAL A 46 59.39 -4.68 -6.38
N ALA A 47 59.59 -3.43 -5.99
CA ALA A 47 58.50 -2.50 -5.74
C ALA A 47 57.81 -2.15 -7.05
N ALA A 48 56.54 -2.55 -7.19
CA ALA A 48 55.68 -2.07 -8.26
C ALA A 48 54.85 -0.89 -7.74
N SER A 49 55.09 0.29 -8.33
CA SER A 49 54.33 1.52 -8.10
C SER A 49 52.87 1.34 -8.59
N PRO A 50 51.84 1.83 -7.89
CA PRO A 50 50.47 1.82 -8.43
C PRO A 50 50.34 2.91 -9.50
N GLY A 51 49.92 2.53 -10.70
CA GLY A 51 49.54 3.46 -11.77
C GLY A 51 48.31 4.30 -11.39
N PRO A 52 48.10 5.45 -12.07
CA PRO A 52 47.05 6.39 -11.71
C PRO A 52 45.67 5.76 -11.92
N ALA A 53 44.85 5.82 -10.87
CA ALA A 53 43.45 5.44 -10.92
C ALA A 53 42.72 6.31 -11.95
N SER A 54 42.11 5.68 -12.95
CA SER A 54 41.10 6.32 -13.80
C SER A 54 39.98 6.84 -12.91
N GLY A 55 39.88 8.16 -12.81
CA GLY A 55 38.77 8.83 -12.14
C GLY A 55 37.46 8.47 -12.81
N THR A 56 36.65 7.65 -12.16
CA THR A 56 35.20 7.64 -12.36
C THR A 56 34.70 9.04 -12.03
N ALA A 57 34.27 9.76 -13.06
CA ALA A 57 33.58 11.03 -12.88
C ALA A 57 32.40 10.83 -11.93
N ALA A 58 32.36 11.61 -10.85
CA ALA A 58 31.18 11.71 -10.02
C ALA A 58 29.99 12.11 -10.91
N PRO A 59 28.79 11.51 -10.73
CA PRO A 59 27.62 11.95 -11.48
C PRO A 59 27.44 13.45 -11.26
N ALA A 60 27.31 14.19 -12.36
CA ALA A 60 27.08 15.63 -12.32
C ALA A 60 25.89 15.90 -11.39
N SER A 61 26.12 16.70 -10.34
CA SER A 61 25.06 17.19 -9.47
C SER A 61 24.03 17.89 -10.36
N ALA A 62 22.84 17.32 -10.48
CA ALA A 62 21.73 17.96 -11.16
C ALA A 62 21.56 19.38 -10.58
N ALA A 63 21.31 20.36 -11.44
CA ALA A 63 21.02 21.71 -11.00
C ALA A 63 19.82 21.67 -10.03
N PRO A 64 19.83 22.45 -8.93
CA PRO A 64 18.74 22.44 -7.98
C PRO A 64 17.43 22.84 -8.70
N VAL A 65 16.44 21.95 -8.63
CA VAL A 65 15.08 22.24 -9.13
C VAL A 65 14.51 23.39 -8.29
N PRO A 66 13.89 24.43 -8.90
CA PRO A 66 13.40 25.58 -8.15
C PRO A 66 12.40 25.18 -7.06
N SER A 67 12.65 25.63 -5.84
CA SER A 67 11.73 25.49 -4.72
C SER A 67 10.65 26.60 -4.76
N VAL A 68 9.43 26.23 -4.43
CA VAL A 68 8.24 27.08 -4.33
C VAL A 68 7.82 27.13 -2.86
N LYS A 69 7.46 28.32 -2.39
CA LYS A 69 6.90 28.48 -1.04
C LYS A 69 5.43 28.05 -1.01
N PRO A 70 4.91 27.57 0.12
CA PRO A 70 3.54 27.08 0.17
C PRO A 70 2.46 28.09 -0.24
N ASP A 71 2.63 29.37 0.13
CA ASP A 71 1.72 30.47 -0.24
C ASP A 71 1.65 30.73 -1.76
N GLN A 72 2.63 30.24 -2.51
CA GLN A 72 2.71 30.31 -3.96
C GLN A 72 2.05 29.11 -4.65
N ILE A 73 1.71 28.03 -3.92
CA ILE A 73 1.04 26.86 -4.49
C ILE A 73 -0.45 27.15 -4.65
N GLN A 74 -0.89 27.29 -5.90
CA GLN A 74 -2.30 27.50 -6.26
C GLN A 74 -3.03 26.21 -6.67
N THR A 75 -2.38 25.06 -6.48
CA THR A 75 -2.95 23.74 -6.79
C THR A 75 -4.00 23.35 -5.76
N ARG A 76 -5.14 22.85 -6.25
CA ARG A 76 -6.08 22.10 -5.40
C ARG A 76 -5.48 20.72 -5.14
N LEU A 77 -4.89 20.55 -3.96
CA LEU A 77 -4.40 19.27 -3.47
C LEU A 77 -5.57 18.31 -3.27
N THR A 78 -5.40 17.09 -3.75
CA THR A 78 -6.38 16.00 -3.61
C THR A 78 -5.87 14.93 -2.67
N ASP A 79 -4.57 14.84 -2.44
CA ASP A 79 -3.99 13.84 -1.58
C ASP A 79 -2.53 14.15 -1.18
N PHE A 80 -1.98 13.38 -0.23
CA PHE A 80 -0.59 13.43 0.20
C PHE A 80 -0.09 12.09 0.73
N GLN A 81 1.23 11.97 0.85
CA GLN A 81 1.91 10.89 1.56
C GLN A 81 3.08 11.46 2.38
N LEU A 82 3.05 11.28 3.71
CA LEU A 82 4.25 11.50 4.52
C LEU A 82 5.17 10.30 4.41
N ILE A 83 6.48 10.55 4.32
CA ILE A 83 7.52 9.53 4.35
C ILE A 83 8.22 9.51 5.72
N SER A 84 8.35 10.69 6.34
CA SER A 84 8.93 10.88 7.67
C SER A 84 8.42 12.18 8.29
N ASP A 85 9.01 12.59 9.42
CA ASP A 85 8.70 13.88 10.07
C ASP A 85 9.05 15.12 9.20
N ALA A 86 9.98 14.95 8.25
CA ALA A 86 10.48 16.03 7.39
C ALA A 86 10.13 15.85 5.92
N ALA A 87 10.26 14.62 5.40
CA ALA A 87 10.01 14.33 3.99
C ALA A 87 8.56 13.91 3.73
N GLY A 88 7.96 14.46 2.67
CA GLY A 88 6.62 14.10 2.22
C GLY A 88 6.30 14.61 0.82
N PHE A 89 5.24 14.05 0.26
CA PHE A 89 4.71 14.38 -1.05
C PHE A 89 3.27 14.85 -0.92
N ALA A 90 2.87 15.85 -1.70
CA ALA A 90 1.49 16.30 -1.83
C ALA A 90 1.16 16.50 -3.30
N TRP A 91 -0.03 16.12 -3.73
CA TRP A 91 -0.40 16.25 -5.13
C TRP A 91 -1.85 16.65 -5.31
N GLY A 92 -2.13 17.13 -6.52
CA GLY A 92 -3.43 17.61 -6.89
C GLY A 92 -3.48 18.03 -8.33
N GLU A 93 -4.42 18.92 -8.62
CA GLU A 93 -4.74 19.30 -10.00
C GLU A 93 -4.63 20.81 -10.19
N THR A 94 -4.12 21.22 -11.36
CA THR A 94 -4.18 22.60 -11.84
C THR A 94 -4.46 22.58 -13.33
N ASN A 95 -5.57 23.20 -13.74
CA ASN A 95 -6.00 23.26 -15.14
C ASN A 95 -6.02 21.88 -15.84
N GLY A 96 -6.57 20.85 -15.19
CA GLY A 96 -6.66 19.50 -15.74
C GLY A 96 -5.34 18.71 -15.71
N SER A 97 -4.27 19.24 -15.09
CA SER A 97 -2.94 18.63 -15.10
C SER A 97 -2.50 18.26 -13.68
N LEU A 98 -1.87 17.09 -13.52
CA LEU A 98 -1.30 16.65 -12.25
C LEU A 98 -0.16 17.55 -11.80
N ARG A 99 -0.23 18.01 -10.56
CA ARG A 99 0.87 18.67 -9.86
C ARG A 99 1.30 17.80 -8.69
N LEU A 100 2.56 17.37 -8.69
CA LEU A 100 3.18 16.65 -7.58
C LEU A 100 4.25 17.52 -6.94
N TYR A 101 4.16 17.72 -5.63
CA TYR A 101 5.10 18.48 -4.83
C TYR A 101 5.81 17.57 -3.84
N ARG A 102 7.11 17.80 -3.64
CA ARG A 102 7.93 17.18 -2.59
C ARG A 102 8.42 18.24 -1.62
N THR A 103 8.43 17.91 -0.34
CA THR A 103 9.16 18.64 0.70
C THR A 103 10.13 17.70 1.40
N ASP A 104 11.26 18.25 1.86
CA ASP A 104 12.26 17.56 2.66
C ASP A 104 12.52 18.26 4.01
N ASP A 105 11.79 19.35 4.29
CA ASP A 105 11.98 20.21 5.47
C ASP A 105 10.71 20.39 6.31
N GLY A 106 9.77 19.46 6.15
CA GLY A 106 8.53 19.40 6.89
C GLY A 106 7.50 20.41 6.41
N GLY A 107 7.48 20.70 5.10
CA GLY A 107 6.49 21.54 4.44
C GLY A 107 6.82 23.02 4.37
N ARG A 108 8.05 23.44 4.75
CA ARG A 108 8.45 24.86 4.68
C ARG A 108 8.78 25.28 3.26
N ASN A 109 9.42 24.38 2.50
CA ASN A 109 9.68 24.55 1.08
C ASN A 109 9.22 23.32 0.31
N TRP A 110 8.74 23.54 -0.92
CA TRP A 110 8.21 22.51 -1.79
C TRP A 110 8.85 22.57 -3.17
N THR A 111 9.01 21.44 -3.83
CA THR A 111 9.55 21.36 -5.19
C THR A 111 8.53 20.68 -6.09
N LEU A 112 8.21 21.28 -7.25
CA LEU A 112 7.30 20.71 -8.24
C LEU A 112 8.03 19.64 -9.06
N LEU A 113 7.57 18.40 -8.96
CA LEU A 113 8.20 17.18 -9.49
C LEU A 113 7.21 16.30 -10.28
N SER A 114 6.31 16.94 -11.04
CA SER A 114 5.29 16.23 -11.81
C SER A 114 5.89 15.25 -12.83
N PRO A 115 5.35 14.01 -12.94
CA PRO A 115 5.76 13.04 -13.95
C PRO A 115 5.47 13.49 -15.39
N TRP A 116 4.44 14.29 -15.58
CA TRP A 116 4.03 14.81 -16.88
C TRP A 116 3.98 16.33 -16.89
N ASP A 117 4.17 16.90 -18.09
CA ASP A 117 3.99 18.32 -18.32
C ASP A 117 2.51 18.69 -18.50
N ASP A 118 2.25 19.97 -18.74
CA ASP A 118 0.90 20.53 -18.83
C ASP A 118 0.10 20.06 -20.06
N THR A 119 0.75 19.36 -21.00
CA THR A 119 0.10 18.77 -22.17
C THR A 119 -0.59 17.44 -21.83
N PHE A 120 -0.14 16.76 -20.78
CA PHE A 120 -0.81 15.54 -20.32
C PHE A 120 -2.11 15.88 -19.59
N LYS A 121 -3.23 15.49 -20.20
CA LYS A 121 -4.56 15.61 -19.60
C LYS A 121 -5.00 14.24 -19.10
N SER A 122 -5.16 14.11 -17.79
CA SER A 122 -5.72 12.89 -17.21
C SER A 122 -7.19 12.76 -17.62
N GLY A 123 -7.57 11.62 -18.20
CA GLY A 123 -8.95 11.34 -18.62
C GLY A 123 -9.92 11.11 -17.45
N ALA A 124 -9.42 11.04 -16.22
CA ALA A 124 -10.20 10.88 -14.99
C ALA A 124 -9.54 11.66 -13.84
N PRO A 125 -10.29 12.05 -12.79
CA PRO A 125 -9.71 12.59 -11.57
C PRO A 125 -8.68 11.61 -11.03
N LEU A 126 -7.47 12.08 -10.77
CA LEU A 126 -6.42 11.28 -10.13
C LEU A 126 -6.79 11.09 -8.66
N ALA A 127 -7.69 10.14 -8.40
CA ALA A 127 -8.00 9.68 -7.06
C ALA A 127 -6.77 8.96 -6.48
N GLY A 128 -6.58 9.08 -5.16
CA GLY A 128 -5.38 8.74 -4.38
C GLY A 128 -4.79 7.31 -4.44
N GLY A 129 -5.15 6.50 -5.43
CA GLY A 129 -4.50 5.22 -5.75
C GLY A 129 -3.56 5.27 -6.95
N SER A 130 -3.55 6.37 -7.71
CA SER A 130 -2.75 6.50 -8.92
C SER A 130 -1.32 6.94 -8.69
N LEU A 131 -0.92 7.39 -7.49
CA LEU A 131 0.45 7.82 -7.17
C LEU A 131 0.85 7.23 -5.81
N TYR A 132 2.03 6.64 -5.75
CA TYR A 132 2.54 5.94 -4.58
C TYR A 132 4.06 6.09 -4.49
N PHE A 133 4.56 6.30 -3.27
CA PHE A 133 5.99 6.27 -2.97
C PHE A 133 6.28 5.15 -1.98
N LEU A 134 7.27 4.30 -2.28
CA LEU A 134 7.74 3.28 -1.33
C LEU A 134 8.65 3.92 -0.27
N ASP A 135 9.46 4.89 -0.71
CA ASP A 135 10.37 5.67 0.10
C ASP A 135 10.56 7.08 -0.52
N ALA A 136 11.51 7.87 0.01
CA ALA A 136 11.75 9.22 -0.48
C ALA A 136 12.29 9.30 -1.92
N GLN A 137 12.79 8.19 -2.47
CA GLN A 137 13.48 8.12 -3.76
C GLN A 137 12.68 7.34 -4.81
N HIS A 138 11.93 6.31 -4.40
CA HIS A 138 11.22 5.42 -5.32
C HIS A 138 9.73 5.68 -5.31
N GLY A 139 9.19 6.09 -6.46
CA GLY A 139 7.79 6.42 -6.64
C GLY A 139 7.24 5.98 -7.99
N TRP A 140 5.94 5.71 -8.02
CA TRP A 140 5.25 5.23 -9.19
C TRP A 140 3.89 5.89 -9.32
N THR A 141 3.44 6.01 -10.57
CA THR A 141 2.08 6.39 -10.88
C THR A 141 1.52 5.57 -12.03
N ALA A 142 0.22 5.34 -11.98
CA ALA A 142 -0.56 4.82 -13.09
C ALA A 142 -1.81 5.68 -13.28
N ALA A 143 -1.98 6.22 -14.49
CA ALA A 143 -3.10 7.09 -14.86
C ALA A 143 -3.73 6.62 -16.18
N ALA A 144 -4.94 7.07 -16.45
CA ALA A 144 -5.54 6.92 -17.77
C ALA A 144 -5.35 8.23 -18.56
N ASP A 145 -4.84 8.12 -19.79
CA ASP A 145 -4.87 9.23 -20.73
C ASP A 145 -6.28 9.48 -21.28
N ASP A 146 -6.44 10.51 -22.09
CA ASP A 146 -7.71 10.88 -22.75
C ASP A 146 -8.29 9.77 -23.65
N GLY A 147 -7.42 8.91 -24.18
CA GLY A 147 -7.74 7.70 -24.93
C GLY A 147 -8.02 6.46 -24.08
N ARG A 148 -8.09 6.59 -22.74
CA ARG A 148 -8.28 5.50 -21.76
C ARG A 148 -7.18 4.44 -21.77
N LYS A 149 -5.98 4.76 -22.25
CA LYS A 149 -4.81 3.88 -22.11
C LYS A 149 -4.20 4.10 -20.74
N THR A 150 -3.79 3.01 -20.10
CA THR A 150 -3.02 3.12 -18.85
C THR A 150 -1.61 3.59 -19.18
N VAL A 151 -1.28 4.79 -18.74
CA VAL A 151 0.09 5.29 -18.72
C VAL A 151 0.69 5.06 -17.34
N THR A 152 1.96 4.71 -17.29
CA THR A 152 2.70 4.52 -16.04
C THR A 152 3.92 5.43 -16.02
N ALA A 153 4.32 5.86 -14.84
CA ALA A 153 5.61 6.51 -14.65
C ALA A 153 6.28 6.02 -13.37
N PHE A 154 7.60 5.93 -13.40
CA PHE A 154 8.45 5.52 -12.29
C PHE A 154 9.58 6.53 -12.08
N THR A 155 9.90 6.82 -10.83
CA THR A 155 11.08 7.59 -10.42
C THR A 155 11.91 6.80 -9.43
N ALA A 156 13.24 6.94 -9.52
CA ALA A 156 14.22 6.39 -8.58
C ALA A 156 15.05 7.49 -7.88
N ASP A 157 14.73 8.76 -8.14
CA ASP A 157 15.42 9.94 -7.62
C ASP A 157 14.47 10.90 -6.89
N GLY A 158 13.33 10.37 -6.44
CA GLY A 158 12.34 11.06 -5.63
C GLY A 158 11.55 12.11 -6.42
N GLY A 159 11.33 11.85 -7.70
CA GLY A 159 10.51 12.63 -8.62
C GLY A 159 11.28 13.61 -9.49
N GLN A 160 12.61 13.68 -9.38
CA GLN A 160 13.43 14.60 -10.20
C GLN A 160 13.41 14.20 -11.68
N SER A 161 13.41 12.90 -11.94
CA SER A 161 13.20 12.34 -13.27
C SER A 161 12.23 11.17 -13.24
N TRP A 162 11.53 10.98 -14.35
CA TRP A 162 10.49 9.96 -14.50
C TRP A 162 10.70 9.15 -15.78
N THR A 163 10.76 7.83 -15.64
CA THR A 163 10.69 6.88 -16.74
C THR A 163 9.23 6.54 -17.01
N LYS A 164 8.76 6.72 -18.25
CA LYS A 164 7.36 6.54 -18.64
C LYS A 164 7.16 5.22 -19.40
N GLY A 165 5.99 4.62 -19.24
CA GLY A 165 5.56 3.43 -19.96
C GLY A 165 4.06 3.43 -20.24
N THR A 166 3.58 2.48 -21.04
CA THR A 166 2.16 2.34 -21.39
C THR A 166 1.75 0.87 -21.35
N LEU A 167 0.50 0.59 -20.99
CA LEU A 167 -0.11 -0.71 -21.24
C LEU A 167 -0.86 -0.66 -22.59
N ASP A 168 -0.75 -1.74 -23.36
CA ASP A 168 -1.36 -1.84 -24.69
C ASP A 168 -2.89 -1.94 -24.66
N LYS A 169 -3.47 -2.36 -23.51
CA LYS A 169 -4.91 -2.52 -23.36
C LYS A 169 -5.54 -1.32 -22.64
N PRO A 170 -6.71 -0.82 -23.10
CA PRO A 170 -7.44 0.22 -22.41
C PRO A 170 -8.04 -0.35 -21.13
N THR A 171 -7.39 -0.06 -20.01
CA THR A 171 -7.81 -0.47 -18.67
C THR A 171 -7.53 0.67 -17.69
N TYR A 172 -8.12 0.62 -16.51
CA TYR A 172 -7.81 1.57 -15.45
C TYR A 172 -7.04 0.86 -14.35
N ALA A 173 -5.97 1.49 -13.87
CA ALA A 173 -5.27 1.02 -12.68
C ALA A 173 -6.20 1.17 -11.47
N ALA A 174 -6.52 0.03 -10.83
CA ALA A 174 -7.35 -0.07 -9.64
C ALA A 174 -6.51 -0.21 -8.36
N GLY A 175 -5.23 -0.56 -8.49
CA GLY A 175 -4.30 -0.61 -7.38
C GLY A 175 -2.87 -0.77 -7.86
N LEU A 176 -1.94 -0.20 -7.12
CA LEU A 176 -0.51 -0.28 -7.35
C LEU A 176 0.19 -0.57 -6.03
N SER A 177 1.10 -1.54 -6.01
CA SER A 177 1.84 -1.89 -4.80
C SER A 177 3.21 -2.45 -5.15
N PHE A 178 4.22 -2.08 -4.37
CA PHE A 178 5.59 -2.53 -4.55
C PHE A 178 6.09 -3.12 -3.24
N ALA A 179 6.71 -4.30 -3.33
CA ALA A 179 7.38 -4.94 -2.20
C ALA A 179 8.78 -4.35 -1.99
N ASP A 180 9.40 -3.92 -3.09
CA ASP A 180 10.71 -3.28 -3.13
C ASP A 180 10.82 -2.42 -4.42
N PRO A 181 11.91 -1.67 -4.64
CA PRO A 181 12.05 -0.81 -5.81
C PRO A 181 12.00 -1.50 -7.18
N LEU A 182 12.13 -2.82 -7.25
CA LEU A 182 12.16 -3.59 -8.50
C LEU A 182 10.89 -4.42 -8.70
N HIS A 183 10.33 -4.98 -7.61
CA HIS A 183 9.20 -5.90 -7.67
C HIS A 183 7.89 -5.22 -7.27
N GLY A 184 6.94 -5.18 -8.21
CA GLY A 184 5.64 -4.57 -7.99
C GLY A 184 4.51 -5.22 -8.75
N TRP A 185 3.30 -4.87 -8.34
CA TRP A 185 2.05 -5.37 -8.88
C TRP A 185 1.11 -4.21 -9.19
N MET A 186 0.43 -4.33 -10.33
CA MET A 186 -0.61 -3.41 -10.74
C MET A 186 -1.87 -4.20 -11.04
N LEU A 187 -2.94 -3.90 -10.32
CA LEU A 187 -4.25 -4.44 -10.59
C LEU A 187 -4.96 -3.48 -11.54
N THR A 188 -5.45 -3.98 -12.66
CA THR A 188 -6.30 -3.21 -13.57
C THR A 188 -7.70 -3.78 -13.56
N SER A 189 -8.70 -2.90 -13.68
CA SER A 189 -10.10 -3.31 -13.86
C SER A 189 -10.72 -2.67 -15.10
N SER A 190 -11.65 -3.38 -15.72
CA SER A 190 -12.55 -2.82 -16.73
C SER A 190 -13.74 -2.12 -16.07
N ASP A 191 -14.52 -1.39 -16.88
CA ASP A 191 -15.82 -0.88 -16.46
C ASP A 191 -16.70 -2.04 -15.95
N ALA A 192 -17.40 -1.80 -14.85
CA ALA A 192 -18.25 -2.80 -14.22
C ALA A 192 -19.60 -2.92 -14.96
N ALA A 193 -20.01 -4.15 -15.27
CA ALA A 193 -21.33 -4.46 -15.80
C ALA A 193 -22.06 -5.40 -14.83
N MET A 194 -23.24 -5.00 -14.35
CA MET A 194 -24.08 -5.79 -13.43
C MET A 194 -23.31 -6.34 -12.20
N GLY A 195 -22.45 -5.51 -11.59
CA GLY A 195 -21.65 -5.88 -10.40
C GLY A 195 -20.46 -6.81 -10.68
N LYS A 196 -20.14 -7.08 -11.95
CA LYS A 196 -18.96 -7.82 -12.38
C LYS A 196 -17.96 -6.90 -13.06
N SER A 197 -16.67 -7.08 -12.78
CA SER A 197 -15.57 -6.38 -13.44
C SER A 197 -14.46 -7.36 -13.78
N GLU A 198 -13.96 -7.29 -15.02
CA GLU A 198 -12.76 -8.04 -15.39
C GLU A 198 -11.56 -7.45 -14.66
N LYS A 199 -10.70 -8.32 -14.14
CA LYS A 199 -9.52 -7.94 -13.37
C LYS A 199 -8.31 -8.64 -13.97
N THR A 200 -7.25 -7.85 -14.18
CA THR A 200 -5.94 -8.39 -14.57
C THR A 200 -4.91 -7.90 -13.59
N LEU A 201 -4.14 -8.83 -13.04
CA LEU A 201 -2.97 -8.53 -12.24
C LEU A 201 -1.74 -8.56 -13.14
N TYR A 202 -1.03 -7.44 -13.20
CA TYR A 202 0.29 -7.34 -13.81
C TYR A 202 1.36 -7.37 -12.72
N ALA A 203 2.53 -7.87 -13.06
CA ALA A 203 3.73 -7.76 -12.24
C ALA A 203 4.91 -7.20 -13.04
N THR A 204 5.84 -6.60 -12.30
CA THR A 204 7.10 -6.08 -12.80
C THR A 204 8.25 -6.62 -11.96
N ASP A 205 9.39 -6.84 -12.61
CA ASP A 205 10.67 -7.26 -12.02
C ASP A 205 11.77 -6.18 -12.23
N ASN A 206 11.39 -5.01 -12.76
CA ASN A 206 12.30 -3.94 -13.15
C ASN A 206 11.81 -2.54 -12.77
N GLY A 207 11.03 -2.44 -11.69
CA GLY A 207 10.57 -1.17 -11.12
C GLY A 207 9.45 -0.52 -11.93
N GLY A 208 8.64 -1.29 -12.65
CA GLY A 208 7.49 -0.78 -13.39
C GLY A 208 7.82 -0.25 -14.78
N LYS A 209 9.05 -0.47 -15.27
CA LYS A 209 9.44 -0.15 -16.67
C LYS A 209 8.75 -1.08 -17.66
N VAL A 210 8.54 -2.33 -17.28
CA VAL A 210 7.81 -3.34 -18.04
C VAL A 210 6.85 -4.07 -17.11
N TRP A 211 5.61 -4.25 -17.58
CA TRP A 211 4.54 -4.95 -16.86
C TRP A 211 4.13 -6.20 -17.64
N LYS A 212 4.11 -7.35 -16.96
CA LYS A 212 3.71 -8.64 -17.53
C LYS A 212 2.41 -9.12 -16.85
N PRO A 213 1.38 -9.56 -17.58
CA PRO A 213 0.18 -10.11 -16.97
C PRO A 213 0.51 -11.44 -16.27
N LEU A 214 0.12 -11.58 -14.99
CA LEU A 214 0.25 -12.81 -14.21
C LEU A 214 -1.02 -13.66 -14.25
N THR A 215 -2.15 -13.01 -13.98
CA THR A 215 -3.47 -13.65 -13.94
C THR A 215 -4.49 -12.70 -14.54
N SER A 216 -5.29 -13.20 -15.47
CA SER A 216 -6.46 -12.51 -16.00
C SER A 216 -7.69 -13.36 -15.74
N VAL A 217 -8.76 -12.73 -15.26
CA VAL A 217 -10.06 -13.37 -15.13
C VAL A 217 -11.03 -12.68 -16.08
N SER A 218 -11.56 -13.46 -17.01
CA SER A 218 -12.57 -13.01 -17.97
C SER A 218 -13.92 -13.62 -17.64
N LEU A 219 -14.99 -12.94 -18.08
CA LEU A 219 -16.38 -13.36 -17.86
C LEU A 219 -16.66 -14.79 -18.36
N ASP A 220 -15.93 -15.25 -19.37
CA ASP A 220 -16.20 -16.52 -20.04
C ASP A 220 -15.50 -17.73 -19.41
N LYS A 221 -14.45 -17.51 -18.59
CA LYS A 221 -13.58 -18.60 -18.08
C LYS A 221 -13.05 -18.31 -16.67
N PRO A 222 -13.77 -18.68 -15.60
CA PRO A 222 -13.23 -18.64 -14.26
C PRO A 222 -12.09 -19.67 -14.10
N VAL A 223 -10.96 -19.24 -13.53
CA VAL A 223 -9.79 -20.09 -13.28
C VAL A 223 -9.68 -20.35 -11.77
N PRO A 224 -9.52 -21.61 -11.33
CA PRO A 224 -9.30 -21.92 -9.91
C PRO A 224 -8.10 -21.14 -9.34
N GLY A 225 -8.27 -20.55 -8.17
CA GLY A 225 -7.24 -19.71 -7.54
C GLY A 225 -7.12 -18.30 -8.10
N ALA A 226 -7.94 -17.90 -9.08
CA ALA A 226 -7.98 -16.53 -9.54
C ALA A 226 -8.97 -15.66 -8.73
N LEU A 227 -8.82 -14.34 -8.83
CA LEU A 227 -9.75 -13.40 -8.20
C LEU A 227 -11.18 -13.53 -8.78
N PRO A 228 -12.23 -13.28 -8.00
CA PRO A 228 -13.59 -13.35 -8.52
C PRO A 228 -13.90 -12.20 -9.49
N LEU A 229 -14.82 -12.48 -10.41
CA LEU A 229 -15.39 -11.46 -11.31
C LEU A 229 -16.28 -10.47 -10.55
N SER A 230 -16.98 -10.93 -9.51
CA SER A 230 -17.84 -10.09 -8.68
C SER A 230 -17.05 -9.12 -7.82
N GLY A 231 -17.66 -7.97 -7.55
CA GLY A 231 -17.06 -6.91 -6.74
C GLY A 231 -16.00 -6.11 -7.50
N HIS A 232 -15.62 -4.98 -6.91
CA HIS A 232 -14.52 -4.13 -7.37
C HIS A 232 -13.43 -4.10 -6.28
N ALA A 233 -12.18 -3.91 -6.69
CA ALA A 233 -11.12 -3.75 -5.72
C ALA A 233 -11.30 -2.42 -4.97
N SER A 234 -11.22 -2.47 -3.64
CA SER A 234 -11.16 -1.28 -2.79
C SER A 234 -9.75 -1.01 -2.26
N GLY A 235 -8.85 -1.99 -2.35
CA GLY A 235 -7.43 -1.79 -2.06
C GLY A 235 -6.58 -3.02 -2.34
N MET A 236 -5.30 -2.79 -2.58
CA MET A 236 -4.31 -3.84 -2.79
C MET A 236 -3.01 -3.49 -2.07
N THR A 237 -2.38 -4.48 -1.44
CA THR A 237 -1.04 -4.33 -0.87
C THR A 237 -0.25 -5.61 -1.08
N PHE A 238 1.04 -5.49 -1.36
CA PHE A 238 2.03 -6.55 -1.29
C PHE A 238 3.03 -6.17 -0.21
N LYS A 239 3.07 -6.95 0.86
CA LYS A 239 4.01 -6.75 1.97
C LYS A 239 5.43 -7.17 1.57
N ASP A 240 5.51 -8.20 0.74
CA ASP A 240 6.75 -8.79 0.24
C ASP A 240 6.50 -9.42 -1.14
N ALA A 241 7.56 -10.00 -1.73
CA ALA A 241 7.49 -10.54 -3.07
C ALA A 241 6.51 -11.72 -3.26
N ALA A 242 6.13 -12.40 -2.18
CA ALA A 242 5.25 -13.55 -2.20
C ALA A 242 3.85 -13.23 -1.66
N SER A 243 3.76 -12.38 -0.63
CA SER A 243 2.57 -12.13 0.17
C SER A 243 1.87 -10.84 -0.25
N GLY A 244 0.67 -10.99 -0.78
CA GLY A 244 -0.20 -9.87 -1.16
C GLY A 244 -1.63 -10.08 -0.74
N TRP A 245 -2.37 -8.98 -0.62
CA TRP A 245 -3.78 -8.94 -0.27
C TRP A 245 -4.54 -8.01 -1.20
N ILE A 246 -5.75 -8.41 -1.54
CA ILE A 246 -6.71 -7.59 -2.28
C ILE A 246 -8.01 -7.57 -1.51
N ALA A 247 -8.44 -6.37 -1.12
CA ALA A 247 -9.75 -6.11 -0.57
C ALA A 247 -10.73 -5.87 -1.73
N LEU A 248 -11.88 -6.53 -1.68
CA LEU A 248 -12.98 -6.33 -2.61
C LEU A 248 -14.18 -5.75 -1.88
N ALA A 249 -14.81 -4.76 -2.50
CA ALA A 249 -16.13 -4.26 -2.12
C ALA A 249 -17.16 -4.72 -3.16
N GLY A 250 -18.39 -5.01 -2.71
CA GLY A 250 -19.40 -5.61 -3.57
C GLY A 250 -20.77 -5.79 -2.89
N HIS A 251 -21.66 -6.47 -3.62
CA HIS A 251 -23.11 -6.46 -3.43
C HIS A 251 -23.63 -7.02 -2.10
N GLU A 252 -22.84 -7.83 -1.39
CA GLU A 252 -23.25 -8.43 -0.11
C GLU A 252 -22.95 -7.53 1.09
N GLU A 253 -22.31 -6.37 0.88
CA GLU A 253 -22.01 -5.40 1.93
C GLU A 253 -21.25 -6.01 3.14
N LYS A 254 -20.51 -7.10 2.89
CA LYS A 254 -19.65 -7.80 3.85
C LYS A 254 -18.18 -7.70 3.45
N PRO A 255 -17.23 -7.85 4.39
CA PRO A 255 -15.82 -7.65 4.10
C PRO A 255 -15.25 -8.87 3.36
N VAL A 256 -14.66 -8.64 2.19
CA VAL A 256 -14.05 -9.69 1.37
C VAL A 256 -12.57 -9.38 1.18
N LEU A 257 -11.72 -10.25 1.70
CA LEU A 257 -10.26 -10.15 1.60
C LEU A 257 -9.70 -11.41 0.96
N TYR A 258 -8.91 -11.24 -0.09
CA TYR A 258 -8.13 -12.32 -0.70
C TYR A 258 -6.67 -12.16 -0.35
N ARG A 259 -5.97 -13.29 -0.21
CA ARG A 259 -4.53 -13.35 0.02
C ARG A 259 -3.86 -14.29 -0.97
N THR A 260 -2.71 -13.85 -1.47
CA THR A 260 -1.73 -14.67 -2.19
C THR A 260 -0.51 -14.96 -1.32
N ARG A 261 0.17 -16.08 -1.62
CA ARG A 261 1.48 -16.46 -1.05
C ARG A 261 2.48 -16.86 -2.13
N ASP A 262 2.14 -16.61 -3.40
CA ASP A 262 2.89 -17.02 -4.58
C ASP A 262 2.96 -15.90 -5.63
N SER A 263 3.11 -14.66 -5.14
CA SER A 263 3.28 -13.45 -5.97
C SER A 263 2.05 -13.11 -6.82
N GLY A 264 0.85 -13.48 -6.38
CA GLY A 264 -0.41 -13.16 -7.05
C GLY A 264 -0.86 -14.20 -8.08
N LYS A 265 -0.20 -15.36 -8.15
CA LYS A 265 -0.59 -16.46 -9.06
C LYS A 265 -1.86 -17.15 -8.57
N THR A 266 -1.97 -17.38 -7.27
CA THR A 266 -3.16 -17.93 -6.63
C THR A 266 -3.62 -17.08 -5.45
N TRP A 267 -4.94 -17.04 -5.27
CA TRP A 267 -5.65 -16.23 -4.27
C TRP A 267 -6.59 -17.10 -3.46
N ASN A 268 -6.54 -16.94 -2.14
CA ASN A 268 -7.40 -17.64 -1.19
C ASN A 268 -8.16 -16.62 -0.36
N VAL A 269 -9.42 -16.91 -0.06
CA VAL A 269 -10.25 -16.07 0.83
C VAL A 269 -9.67 -16.10 2.24
N VAL A 270 -9.51 -14.94 2.86
CA VAL A 270 -9.18 -14.80 4.27
C VAL A 270 -10.50 -14.69 5.05
N PRO A 271 -10.77 -15.58 6.03
CA PRO A 271 -11.99 -15.48 6.83
C PRO A 271 -12.02 -14.18 7.64
N MET A 272 -13.03 -13.35 7.38
CA MET A 272 -13.27 -12.09 8.09
C MET A 272 -14.48 -12.26 9.01
N LYS A 273 -14.26 -12.20 10.34
CA LYS A 273 -15.35 -12.34 11.31
C LYS A 273 -15.99 -10.98 11.56
N VAL A 274 -17.24 -10.83 11.14
CA VAL A 274 -18.09 -9.70 11.51
C VAL A 274 -18.70 -9.99 12.90
N PRO A 275 -18.65 -9.04 13.86
CA PRO A 275 -19.34 -9.19 15.15
C PRO A 275 -20.84 -9.43 14.97
N GLN A 276 -21.45 -10.23 15.85
CA GLN A 276 -22.85 -10.64 15.70
C GLN A 276 -23.81 -9.44 15.76
N GLU A 277 -23.43 -8.40 16.50
CA GLU A 277 -24.20 -7.16 16.65
C GLU A 277 -24.29 -6.37 15.33
N LEU A 278 -23.43 -6.68 14.36
CA LEU A 278 -23.36 -6.05 13.04
C LEU A 278 -23.82 -6.98 11.91
N ASN A 279 -24.54 -8.07 12.23
CA ASN A 279 -25.06 -9.00 11.23
C ASN A 279 -25.98 -8.32 10.21
N ASP A 280 -26.80 -7.37 10.66
CA ASP A 280 -27.72 -6.60 9.82
C ASP A 280 -27.11 -5.27 9.32
N SER A 281 -25.81 -5.05 9.56
CA SER A 281 -25.08 -3.87 9.13
C SER A 281 -24.26 -4.13 7.87
N SER A 282 -24.02 -3.06 7.12
CA SER A 282 -23.02 -2.99 6.06
C SER A 282 -21.65 -2.91 6.71
N VAL A 283 -20.74 -3.82 6.41
CA VAL A 283 -19.35 -3.82 6.90
C VAL A 283 -18.45 -4.08 5.72
N THR A 284 -17.80 -3.04 5.19
CA THR A 284 -17.03 -3.12 3.94
C THR A 284 -15.59 -2.67 4.14
N LEU A 285 -14.64 -3.32 3.46
CA LEU A 285 -13.24 -2.91 3.50
C LEU A 285 -13.07 -1.70 2.59
N ASP A 286 -12.64 -0.57 3.16
CA ASP A 286 -12.60 0.76 2.53
C ASP A 286 -11.17 1.15 2.11
N GLY A 287 -10.32 0.16 1.83
CA GLY A 287 -8.91 0.38 1.50
C GLY A 287 -8.06 -0.87 1.58
N ALA A 288 -6.77 -0.69 1.31
CA ALA A 288 -5.77 -1.77 1.39
C ALA A 288 -5.37 -2.04 2.84
N PRO A 289 -4.92 -3.27 3.18
CA PRO A 289 -4.19 -3.49 4.41
C PRO A 289 -2.94 -2.62 4.48
N VAL A 290 -2.71 -2.02 5.64
CA VAL A 290 -1.56 -1.18 5.97
C VAL A 290 -0.77 -1.86 7.07
N PHE A 291 0.48 -2.20 6.80
CA PHE A 291 1.41 -2.77 7.79
C PHE A 291 2.32 -1.67 8.33
N PHE A 292 2.62 -1.73 9.63
CA PHE A 292 3.48 -0.73 10.26
C PHE A 292 4.95 -1.04 9.98
N LYS A 293 5.72 0.00 9.62
CA LYS A 293 7.13 -0.12 9.21
C LYS A 293 8.00 -0.79 10.27
N ASP A 294 7.85 -0.37 11.52
CA ASP A 294 8.65 -0.85 12.65
C ASP A 294 8.04 -2.07 13.35
N GLU A 295 6.81 -2.47 12.95
CA GLU A 295 6.07 -3.60 13.52
C GLU A 295 5.42 -4.43 12.40
N PRO A 296 6.20 -5.12 11.55
CA PRO A 296 5.70 -5.68 10.29
C PRO A 296 4.67 -6.81 10.46
N ASP A 297 4.56 -7.40 11.63
CA ASP A 297 3.51 -8.39 11.96
C ASP A 297 2.19 -7.73 12.36
N LYS A 298 2.20 -6.43 12.60
CA LYS A 298 1.02 -5.64 12.95
C LYS A 298 0.60 -4.75 11.79
N GLY A 299 -0.70 -4.54 11.70
CA GLY A 299 -1.29 -3.73 10.66
C GLY A 299 -2.79 -3.61 10.84
N TRP A 300 -3.40 -2.84 9.97
CA TRP A 300 -4.83 -2.58 10.01
C TRP A 300 -5.43 -2.48 8.60
N ILE A 301 -6.74 -2.65 8.49
CA ILE A 301 -7.51 -2.41 7.27
C ILE A 301 -8.64 -1.43 7.63
N PRO A 302 -8.80 -0.32 6.90
CA PRO A 302 -9.93 0.58 7.12
C PRO A 302 -11.25 -0.11 6.77
N VAL A 303 -12.26 0.13 7.59
CA VAL A 303 -13.60 -0.44 7.44
C VAL A 303 -14.62 0.68 7.43
N ARG A 304 -15.56 0.64 6.49
CA ARG A 304 -16.77 1.44 6.53
C ARG A 304 -17.90 0.57 7.07
N THR A 305 -18.46 0.99 8.19
CA THR A 305 -19.60 0.34 8.83
C THR A 305 -20.82 1.23 8.69
N VAL A 306 -21.92 0.71 8.14
CA VAL A 306 -23.22 1.40 8.08
C VAL A 306 -24.24 0.54 8.83
N SER A 307 -24.80 1.09 9.90
CA SER A 307 -25.82 0.43 10.73
C SER A 307 -27.02 1.37 10.90
N GLY A 308 -28.12 1.05 10.23
CA GLY A 308 -29.26 1.94 10.10
C GLY A 308 -28.87 3.29 9.48
N ASN A 309 -29.05 4.38 10.22
CA ASN A 309 -28.69 5.74 9.78
C ASN A 309 -27.32 6.19 10.30
N THR A 310 -26.55 5.31 10.93
CA THR A 310 -25.23 5.62 11.48
C THR A 310 -24.14 5.04 10.61
N GLU A 311 -23.14 5.86 10.30
CA GLU A 311 -21.93 5.45 9.60
C GLU A 311 -20.69 5.69 10.49
N SER A 312 -19.80 4.69 10.56
CA SER A 312 -18.51 4.78 11.23
C SER A 312 -17.36 4.32 10.33
N ARG A 313 -16.17 4.83 10.63
CA ARG A 313 -14.88 4.32 10.17
C ARG A 313 -14.33 3.43 11.28
N ASP A 314 -14.31 2.14 11.05
CA ASP A 314 -13.77 1.13 11.96
C ASP A 314 -12.51 0.49 11.36
N ALA A 315 -11.96 -0.51 12.02
CA ALA A 315 -10.77 -1.21 11.52
C ALA A 315 -10.86 -2.72 11.72
N TYR A 316 -10.22 -3.47 10.83
CA TYR A 316 -9.66 -4.77 11.20
C TYR A 316 -8.20 -4.57 11.58
N VAL A 317 -7.72 -5.28 12.61
CA VAL A 317 -6.30 -5.26 13.02
C VAL A 317 -5.71 -6.67 12.98
N THR A 318 -4.42 -6.75 12.66
CA THR A 318 -3.65 -8.00 12.69
C THR A 318 -2.48 -7.89 13.65
N LYS A 319 -2.03 -9.04 14.16
CA LYS A 319 -0.82 -9.20 14.98
C LYS A 319 0.11 -10.31 14.47
N ASP A 320 -0.23 -10.92 13.34
CA ASP A 320 0.44 -12.10 12.78
C ASP A 320 0.80 -11.93 11.29
N GLY A 321 0.96 -10.68 10.85
CA GLY A 321 1.32 -10.33 9.48
C GLY A 321 0.19 -10.57 8.48
N GLY A 322 -1.07 -10.39 8.91
CA GLY A 322 -2.24 -10.51 8.05
C GLY A 322 -2.63 -11.97 7.74
N GLN A 323 -2.24 -12.92 8.60
CA GLN A 323 -2.78 -14.28 8.57
C GLN A 323 -4.20 -14.29 9.15
N THR A 324 -4.42 -13.58 10.25
CA THR A 324 -5.73 -13.37 10.85
C THR A 324 -5.99 -11.90 11.14
N TRP A 325 -7.28 -11.54 11.17
CA TRP A 325 -7.75 -10.17 11.34
C TRP A 325 -8.87 -10.15 12.39
N SER A 326 -8.83 -9.16 13.29
CA SER A 326 -9.81 -8.95 14.34
C SER A 326 -10.50 -7.61 14.18
N PHE A 327 -11.83 -7.58 14.18
CA PHE A 327 -12.59 -6.34 14.07
C PHE A 327 -12.40 -5.46 15.31
N LYS A 328 -12.31 -4.14 15.08
CA LYS A 328 -12.14 -3.09 16.08
C LYS A 328 -13.09 -1.95 15.75
N GLN A 329 -14.14 -1.82 16.55
CA GLN A 329 -15.04 -0.68 16.49
C GLN A 329 -14.35 0.53 17.11
N THR A 330 -14.25 1.63 16.37
CA THR A 330 -13.63 2.88 16.84
C THR A 330 -14.67 3.97 17.10
N GLY A 331 -15.79 3.92 16.38
CA GLY A 331 -16.82 4.96 16.44
C GLY A 331 -16.39 6.32 15.87
N MET A 332 -15.26 6.37 15.14
CA MET A 332 -14.88 7.55 14.35
C MET A 332 -15.81 7.67 13.14
N GLN A 333 -16.04 8.90 12.67
CA GLN A 333 -16.91 9.17 11.53
C GLN A 333 -16.10 9.42 10.25
N ASN A 334 -14.87 9.92 10.36
CA ASN A 334 -14.03 10.22 9.21
C ASN A 334 -12.53 10.15 9.52
N ALA A 335 -11.71 9.98 8.47
CA ALA A 335 -10.25 10.09 8.47
C ALA A 335 -9.55 9.32 9.60
N LEU A 336 -10.01 8.10 9.87
CA LEU A 336 -9.35 7.18 10.78
C LEU A 336 -7.96 6.81 10.21
N THR A 337 -6.94 6.91 11.05
CA THR A 337 -5.56 6.55 10.71
C THR A 337 -4.81 6.05 11.94
N PHE A 338 -3.82 5.17 11.72
CA PHE A 338 -2.91 4.69 12.74
C PHE A 338 -1.48 4.89 12.27
N ALA A 339 -0.64 5.48 13.11
CA ALA A 339 0.79 5.64 12.84
C ALA A 339 1.56 4.36 13.21
N ASP A 340 1.12 3.70 14.27
CA ASP A 340 1.68 2.45 14.78
C ASP A 340 0.58 1.62 15.45
N SER A 341 0.95 0.53 16.13
CA SER A 341 -0.02 -0.37 16.72
C SER A 341 -0.74 0.15 17.97
N LEU A 342 -0.31 1.29 18.52
CA LEU A 342 -0.84 1.92 19.73
C LEU A 342 -1.50 3.27 19.42
N HIS A 343 -0.91 4.07 18.53
CA HIS A 343 -1.30 5.45 18.29
C HIS A 343 -2.11 5.62 17.00
N GLY A 344 -3.27 6.26 17.12
CA GLY A 344 -4.16 6.55 16.02
C GLY A 344 -4.98 7.80 16.24
N TRP A 345 -5.53 8.33 15.15
CA TRP A 345 -6.35 9.54 15.11
C TRP A 345 -7.58 9.33 14.23
N GLY A 346 -8.64 10.08 14.51
CA GLY A 346 -9.84 10.10 13.69
C GLY A 346 -10.75 11.24 14.08
N PHE A 347 -11.69 11.60 13.20
CA PHE A 347 -12.67 12.65 13.48
C PHE A 347 -14.00 12.04 13.91
N LYS A 348 -14.58 12.63 14.95
CA LYS A 348 -15.95 12.38 15.39
C LYS A 348 -16.59 13.71 15.76
N ASP A 349 -17.77 13.99 15.22
CA ASP A 349 -18.52 15.23 15.47
C ASP A 349 -17.67 16.50 15.20
N LYS A 350 -16.84 16.45 14.14
CA LYS A 350 -15.85 17.48 13.73
C LYS A 350 -14.72 17.73 14.74
N VAL A 351 -14.62 16.93 15.79
CA VAL A 351 -13.52 16.97 16.78
C VAL A 351 -12.50 15.89 16.41
N LEU A 352 -11.22 16.25 16.49
CA LEU A 352 -10.13 15.28 16.37
C LEU A 352 -10.02 14.47 17.67
N HIS A 353 -10.05 13.15 17.57
CA HIS A 353 -9.79 12.24 18.67
C HIS A 353 -8.48 11.49 18.42
N ALA A 354 -7.81 11.11 19.51
CA ALA A 354 -6.60 10.30 19.49
C ALA A 354 -6.71 9.10 20.43
N THR A 355 -6.02 8.03 20.07
CA THR A 355 -5.81 6.84 20.89
C THR A 355 -4.31 6.62 21.12
N SER A 356 -3.98 5.97 22.24
CA SER A 356 -2.62 5.50 22.56
C SER A 356 -2.63 4.04 23.05
N ASP A 357 -3.75 3.35 22.89
CA ASP A 357 -3.97 1.96 23.34
C ASP A 357 -4.47 1.06 22.19
N GLY A 358 -4.19 1.43 20.95
CA GLY A 358 -4.54 0.65 19.75
C GLY A 358 -6.02 0.74 19.40
N GLY A 359 -6.66 1.88 19.70
CA GLY A 359 -8.05 2.16 19.37
C GLY A 359 -9.06 1.54 20.34
N THR A 360 -8.63 1.14 21.55
CA THR A 360 -9.53 0.69 22.60
C THR A 360 -10.24 1.86 23.28
N THR A 361 -9.53 2.97 23.50
CA THR A 361 -10.11 4.23 23.96
C THR A 361 -9.70 5.39 23.04
N TRP A 362 -10.61 6.36 22.88
CA TRP A 362 -10.46 7.52 22.01
C TRP A 362 -10.77 8.80 22.78
N ASN A 363 -9.77 9.65 22.99
CA ASN A 363 -9.91 10.89 23.75
C ASN A 363 -9.91 12.10 22.80
N PRO A 364 -10.76 13.11 23.03
CA PRO A 364 -10.73 14.33 22.23
C PRO A 364 -9.37 15.03 22.40
N VAL A 365 -8.78 15.45 21.29
CA VAL A 365 -7.60 16.31 21.27
C VAL A 365 -8.06 17.75 21.49
N SER A 366 -7.36 18.51 22.33
CA SER A 366 -7.69 19.90 22.61
C SER A 366 -7.81 20.73 21.33
N SER A 367 -8.81 21.61 21.28
CA SER A 367 -9.08 22.44 20.11
C SER A 367 -7.94 23.42 19.84
N ASP A 368 -7.31 23.31 18.68
CA ASP A 368 -6.36 24.28 18.15
C ASP A 368 -7.09 25.36 17.34
N PRO A 369 -6.80 26.67 17.53
CA PRO A 369 -7.45 27.74 16.78
C PRO A 369 -7.25 27.66 15.27
N VAL A 370 -6.04 27.30 14.80
CA VAL A 370 -5.73 27.21 13.36
C VAL A 370 -6.54 26.10 12.72
N LEU A 371 -6.60 24.93 13.35
CA LEU A 371 -7.45 23.82 12.90
C LEU A 371 -8.92 24.22 12.90
N THR A 372 -9.39 24.82 13.99
CA THR A 372 -10.80 25.21 14.15
C THR A 372 -11.24 26.21 13.08
N ASP A 373 -10.42 27.24 12.82
CA ASP A 373 -10.73 28.26 11.82
C ASP A 373 -10.60 27.73 10.39
N THR A 374 -9.64 26.83 10.15
CA THR A 374 -9.50 26.21 8.82
C THR A 374 -10.68 25.28 8.52
N LEU A 375 -11.15 24.49 9.48
CA LEU A 375 -12.32 23.62 9.33
C LEU A 375 -13.62 24.39 9.06
N LYS A 376 -13.77 25.63 9.56
CA LYS A 376 -14.94 26.47 9.23
C LYS A 376 -15.02 26.79 7.74
N ASN A 377 -13.88 27.05 7.10
CA ASN A 377 -13.79 27.44 5.70
C ASN A 377 -13.60 26.24 4.76
N ASN A 378 -13.05 25.14 5.29
CA ASN A 378 -12.75 23.90 4.59
C ASN A 378 -13.28 22.70 5.40
N PRO A 379 -14.61 22.50 5.45
CA PRO A 379 -15.22 21.51 6.35
C PRO A 379 -15.03 20.06 5.90
N ASN A 380 -14.60 19.83 4.65
CA ASN A 380 -14.44 18.49 4.12
C ASN A 380 -13.06 17.93 4.51
N VAL A 381 -13.02 17.00 5.45
CA VAL A 381 -11.79 16.27 5.78
C VAL A 381 -11.50 15.28 4.65
N ILE A 382 -10.44 15.55 3.87
CA ILE A 382 -10.03 14.73 2.72
C ILE A 382 -9.13 13.58 3.20
N ARG A 383 -8.08 13.90 3.95
CA ARG A 383 -7.14 12.89 4.46
C ARG A 383 -6.47 13.34 5.75
N LEU A 384 -6.26 12.40 6.66
CA LEU A 384 -5.41 12.53 7.83
C LEU A 384 -4.36 11.43 7.78
N GLY A 385 -3.10 11.78 8.03
CA GLY A 385 -2.01 10.82 7.99
C GLY A 385 -0.88 11.23 8.90
N PHE A 386 -0.31 10.26 9.61
CA PHE A 386 0.79 10.45 10.55
C PHE A 386 1.97 9.56 10.13
N ALA A 387 3.18 10.14 10.15
CA ALA A 387 4.42 9.39 9.89
C ALA A 387 4.93 8.65 11.15
N GLY A 388 4.43 9.08 12.30
CA GLY A 388 4.76 8.58 13.62
C GLY A 388 3.84 9.22 14.65
N PRO A 389 4.08 9.01 15.95
CA PRO A 389 3.13 9.42 16.98
C PRO A 389 2.98 10.92 17.19
N GLN A 390 3.88 11.73 16.62
CA GLN A 390 3.93 13.19 16.82
C GLN A 390 3.60 13.97 15.55
N THR A 391 4.13 13.55 14.40
CA THR A 391 4.02 14.31 13.15
C THR A 391 2.95 13.74 12.23
N GLY A 392 2.05 14.62 11.81
CA GLY A 392 1.02 14.28 10.85
C GLY A 392 0.57 15.48 10.04
N TRP A 393 -0.02 15.19 8.88
CA TRP A 393 -0.69 16.18 8.05
C TRP A 393 -2.18 15.91 7.95
N LEU A 394 -2.92 16.99 7.74
CA LEU A 394 -4.36 17.00 7.53
C LEU A 394 -4.66 17.80 6.27
N LEU A 395 -5.36 17.18 5.34
CA LEU A 395 -5.83 17.82 4.12
C LEU A 395 -7.33 18.08 4.23
N LEU A 396 -7.70 19.34 4.08
CA LEU A 396 -9.08 19.83 4.14
C LEU A 396 -9.50 20.42 2.79
N GLY A 397 -10.75 20.20 2.40
CA GLY A 397 -11.37 20.72 1.19
C GLY A 397 -12.48 21.73 1.49
N SER A 398 -12.70 22.69 0.59
CA SER A 398 -13.87 23.57 0.63
C SER A 398 -15.16 22.82 0.29
N GLU A 399 -16.32 23.36 0.68
CA GLU A 399 -17.64 22.78 0.37
C GLU A 399 -17.88 22.64 -1.14
N ASP A 400 -17.45 23.62 -1.93
CA ASP A 400 -17.57 23.59 -3.40
C ASP A 400 -16.55 22.66 -4.09
N GLY A 401 -15.66 22.04 -3.32
CA GLY A 401 -14.61 21.15 -3.80
C GLY A 401 -13.54 21.83 -4.66
N LYS A 402 -13.48 23.17 -4.71
CA LYS A 402 -12.54 23.90 -5.59
C LYS A 402 -11.22 24.24 -4.91
N LYS A 403 -11.17 24.26 -3.59
CA LYS A 403 -9.99 24.66 -2.80
C LYS A 403 -9.64 23.59 -1.78
N SER A 404 -8.37 23.56 -1.42
CA SER A 404 -7.85 22.69 -0.37
C SER A 404 -6.88 23.45 0.53
N LYS A 405 -6.69 22.96 1.76
CA LYS A 405 -5.73 23.44 2.74
C LYS A 405 -5.01 22.25 3.37
N LEU A 406 -3.69 22.28 3.37
CA LEU A 406 -2.85 21.28 4.01
C LEU A 406 -2.36 21.86 5.34
N LEU A 407 -2.55 21.13 6.43
CA LEU A 407 -2.05 21.50 7.74
C LEU A 407 -1.05 20.46 8.23
N LYS A 408 -0.16 20.89 9.11
CA LYS A 408 0.81 20.03 9.80
C LYS A 408 0.71 20.19 11.30
N THR A 409 0.88 19.07 12.00
CA THR A 409 1.18 19.02 13.43
C THR A 409 2.54 18.35 13.66
N SER A 410 3.16 18.64 14.80
CA SER A 410 4.39 17.98 15.28
C SER A 410 4.28 17.57 16.75
N ASP A 411 3.05 17.54 17.28
CA ASP A 411 2.75 17.25 18.68
C ASP A 411 1.44 16.47 18.86
N ALA A 412 1.23 15.48 17.98
CA ALA A 412 0.09 14.56 18.01
C ALA A 412 -1.28 15.24 17.77
N GLY A 413 -1.30 16.34 17.03
CA GLY A 413 -2.51 17.05 16.65
C GLY A 413 -2.96 18.13 17.64
N LYS A 414 -2.13 18.48 18.64
CA LYS A 414 -2.46 19.50 19.64
C LYS A 414 -2.32 20.91 19.10
N HIS A 415 -1.33 21.16 18.25
CA HIS A 415 -1.17 22.42 17.53
C HIS A 415 -1.01 22.15 16.03
N TRP A 416 -1.59 23.05 15.23
CA TRP A 416 -1.53 22.97 13.77
C TRP A 416 -0.97 24.24 13.16
N ILE A 417 -0.17 24.06 12.11
CA ILE A 417 0.24 25.14 11.22
C ILE A 417 -0.33 24.88 9.84
N LEU A 418 -0.72 25.94 9.15
CA LEU A 418 -1.03 25.85 7.73
C LEU A 418 0.29 25.70 6.96
N LEU A 419 0.35 24.70 6.08
CA LEU A 419 1.41 24.57 5.08
C LEU A 419 1.06 25.43 3.90
#